data_AF-A0A562TXZ6-F1
#
_entry.id   AF-A0A562TXZ6-F1
#
_cell.length_a   1.000
_cell.length_b   1.000
_cell.length_c   1.000
_cell.angle_alpha   90.00
_cell.angle_beta   90.00
_cell.angle_gamma   90.00
#
_symmetry.space_group_name_H-M   'P 1'
#
loop_
_entity.id
_entity.type
_entity.pdbx_description
1 polymer ?
#
loop_
_entity_poly.entity_id
_entity_poly.type
_entity_poly.pdbx_seq_one_letter_code
_entity_poly.pdbx_strand_id
1 'polypeptide(L)'
;MKNSTKITACIILAFGIAVWGCGLKHTASTATATGANGLPQDVLQSCTVSQDTFNHWFASGKATQNGLVLPANSVTFPHQNNCDFYQWSERMFLWLTSPATGQYGNGHSILESAVFYNVSPPDSAGTRTLSPHIPNTPFRMDNHVEKNGPDRLPVFRDNAGNLFEVETVKQSTKTPILLKNAAGKSVELAQIKTGAAGALTFLDKSGQPIVHPQPIIQHRQNHMRIVKRLIIGRTAALLDASGAPVQTEAGQATGDVLMDQNKSLVYYLTLVNDVYAYFLTGAKGGKLSGSQFPTTAAARDSICAIARANHVTLPDSNALAIELKTSWVEASSLPDPQNYFTINATIPTYKTTDSLWVPVSEKTVPMALVGVHIVGSVAGHPEMVWSTFEHLKITPNAAYAYVDVNNKTQTVPQDTGKNWLFSNNASDSIINKSHMISVNGTDTIAAKKPYTISPSNTLLTIPWGSAKDSVTNPEDKSSAASNSEVISMNNTIYKYLVGTDIRKNYLLIGATWTSGGAPPNGNSYGSDTTAGVAIGTSVLANSTMETYFMSPTHSCFTCHSGSTPTLIPGDISHIYSGLVPLINSYNLRKKNKK
;
A
#
# COMPACT_ATOMS: atom_id res chain seq x y z
N MET A 1 26.16 -67.85 -25.23
CA MET A 1 27.42 -68.36 -24.65
C MET A 1 28.41 -67.21 -24.57
N LYS A 2 28.84 -66.87 -23.36
CA LYS A 2 29.99 -66.00 -23.11
C LYS A 2 31.22 -66.67 -23.70
N ASN A 3 32.13 -65.90 -24.32
CA ASN A 3 33.50 -65.88 -23.82
C ASN A 3 34.31 -64.71 -24.38
N SER A 4 34.93 -64.06 -23.42
CA SER A 4 35.91 -62.98 -23.49
C SER A 4 37.29 -63.54 -23.82
N THR A 5 38.13 -62.73 -24.48
CA THR A 5 39.59 -62.47 -24.29
C THR A 5 40.26 -62.21 -25.64
N LYS A 6 41.29 -61.38 -25.82
CA LYS A 6 41.90 -60.25 -25.12
C LYS A 6 42.98 -59.69 -26.09
N ILE A 7 43.25 -58.39 -26.02
CA ILE A 7 44.54 -57.70 -26.29
C ILE A 7 45.01 -57.62 -27.76
N THR A 8 45.22 -56.40 -28.26
CA THR A 8 46.52 -55.91 -28.79
C THR A 8 46.41 -54.39 -29.04
N ALA A 9 47.40 -53.64 -28.55
CA ALA A 9 47.54 -52.21 -28.75
C ALA A 9 48.04 -51.90 -30.18
N CYS A 10 47.52 -50.84 -30.80
CA CYS A 10 48.15 -50.22 -31.96
C CYS A 10 48.02 -48.69 -31.91
N ILE A 11 49.19 -48.07 -31.95
CA ILE A 11 49.49 -46.67 -32.22
C ILE A 11 48.91 -46.27 -33.58
N ILE A 12 48.17 -45.17 -33.67
CA ILE A 12 48.07 -44.40 -34.92
C ILE A 12 48.13 -42.91 -34.60
N LEU A 13 49.22 -42.30 -35.07
CA LEU A 13 49.40 -40.86 -35.21
C LEU A 13 48.53 -40.35 -36.37
N ALA A 14 47.74 -39.33 -36.04
CA ALA A 14 47.20 -38.22 -36.82
C ALA A 14 47.24 -38.28 -38.37
N PHE A 15 46.07 -38.08 -38.99
CA PHE A 15 45.90 -37.07 -40.05
C PHE A 15 44.47 -36.50 -39.97
N GLY A 16 44.39 -35.17 -39.96
CA GLY A 16 43.22 -34.41 -39.58
C GLY A 16 42.15 -34.28 -40.65
N ILE A 17 40.93 -33.98 -40.19
CA ILE A 17 39.91 -33.27 -40.95
C ILE A 17 39.39 -32.15 -40.05
N ALA A 18 39.60 -30.92 -40.49
CA ALA A 18 39.07 -29.73 -39.87
C ALA A 18 37.54 -29.73 -40.00
N VAL A 19 36.84 -29.78 -38.86
CA VAL A 19 35.42 -29.43 -38.79
C VAL A 19 35.32 -28.11 -38.04
N TRP A 20 34.82 -27.13 -38.77
CA TRP A 20 34.52 -25.77 -38.36
C TRP A 20 33.40 -25.81 -37.29
N GLY A 21 33.79 -25.90 -36.02
CA GLY A 21 32.88 -25.81 -34.89
C GLY A 21 32.67 -24.35 -34.48
N CYS A 22 31.52 -23.78 -34.85
CA CYS A 22 31.05 -22.50 -34.32
C CYS A 22 31.01 -22.56 -32.79
N GLY A 23 31.88 -21.81 -32.14
CA GLY A 23 31.89 -21.65 -30.69
C GLY A 23 30.68 -20.84 -30.23
N LEU A 24 29.60 -21.53 -29.86
CA LEU A 24 28.64 -20.99 -28.91
C LEU A 24 29.35 -20.95 -27.54
N LYS A 25 29.95 -19.80 -27.24
CA LYS A 25 30.30 -19.45 -25.86
C LYS A 25 29.00 -19.32 -25.10
N HIS A 26 28.54 -20.40 -24.46
CA HIS A 26 27.65 -20.27 -23.32
C HIS A 26 28.45 -19.53 -22.25
N THR A 27 28.27 -18.21 -22.20
CA THR A 27 28.58 -17.43 -21.00
C THR A 27 27.71 -17.96 -19.90
N ALA A 28 28.25 -18.86 -19.08
CA ALA A 28 27.66 -19.17 -17.79
C ALA A 28 27.57 -17.85 -17.02
N SER A 29 26.35 -17.37 -16.82
CA SER A 29 26.07 -16.32 -15.85
C SER A 29 26.59 -16.85 -14.52
N THR A 30 27.67 -16.23 -14.03
CA THR A 30 28.09 -16.41 -12.64
C THR A 30 26.91 -15.96 -11.78
N ALA A 31 26.30 -16.91 -11.07
CA ALA A 31 25.23 -16.62 -10.13
C ALA A 31 25.71 -15.52 -9.17
N THR A 32 25.02 -14.38 -9.18
CA THR A 32 25.29 -13.26 -8.30
C THR A 32 25.04 -13.67 -6.85
N ALA A 33 25.96 -13.32 -5.96
CA ALA A 33 25.87 -13.71 -4.55
C ALA A 33 24.66 -12.99 -3.91
N THR A 34 23.64 -13.76 -3.55
CA THR A 34 22.47 -13.27 -2.80
C THR A 34 22.76 -13.27 -1.30
N GLY A 35 22.39 -12.17 -0.64
CA GLY A 35 22.53 -12.01 0.80
C GLY A 35 21.49 -12.80 1.58
N ALA A 36 21.64 -12.83 2.90
CA ALA A 36 20.66 -13.47 3.79
C ALA A 36 19.28 -12.78 3.78
N ASN A 37 19.21 -11.51 3.36
CA ASN A 37 17.98 -10.77 3.08
C ASN A 37 17.39 -11.07 1.68
N GLY A 38 17.98 -11.98 0.91
CA GLY A 38 17.54 -12.33 -0.44
C GLY A 38 17.92 -11.33 -1.54
N LEU A 39 18.72 -10.31 -1.21
CA LEU A 39 19.09 -9.24 -2.16
C LEU A 39 20.49 -9.44 -2.76
N PRO A 40 20.73 -8.98 -4.01
CA PRO A 40 22.08 -9.01 -4.60
C PRO A 40 23.05 -8.16 -3.78
N GLN A 41 24.21 -8.73 -3.42
CA GLN A 41 25.20 -8.07 -2.57
C GLN A 41 26.24 -7.26 -3.36
N ASP A 42 26.31 -7.49 -4.66
CA ASP A 42 27.15 -6.76 -5.61
C ASP A 42 26.45 -5.54 -6.22
N VAL A 43 25.29 -5.12 -5.67
CA VAL A 43 24.63 -3.87 -6.05
C VAL A 43 25.53 -2.67 -5.81
N LEU A 44 25.51 -1.71 -6.74
CA LEU A 44 26.16 -0.42 -6.60
C LEU A 44 25.66 0.26 -5.32
N GLN A 45 26.59 0.73 -4.48
CA GLN A 45 26.29 1.43 -3.23
C GLN A 45 25.87 2.89 -3.52
N SER A 46 24.83 3.08 -4.33
CA SER A 46 24.35 4.40 -4.77
C SER A 46 23.58 5.15 -3.69
N CYS A 47 22.93 4.43 -2.76
CA CYS A 47 22.30 5.03 -1.60
C CYS A 47 22.60 4.21 -0.34
N THR A 48 23.29 4.84 0.63
CA THR A 48 23.71 4.20 1.87
C THR A 48 23.63 5.17 3.04
N VAL A 49 23.65 4.63 4.24
CA VAL A 49 23.87 5.38 5.48
C VAL A 49 25.25 5.00 6.05
N SER A 50 25.97 5.95 6.65
CA SER A 50 27.21 5.62 7.37
C SER A 50 26.89 4.87 8.66
N GLN A 51 27.80 4.01 9.12
CA GLN A 51 27.60 3.27 10.37
C GLN A 51 27.45 4.22 11.57
N ASP A 52 28.19 5.33 11.59
CA ASP A 52 28.08 6.34 12.65
C ASP A 52 26.71 7.00 12.65
N THR A 53 26.19 7.41 11.49
CA THR A 53 24.84 7.98 11.38
C THR A 53 23.79 6.97 11.84
N PHE A 54 23.89 5.71 11.40
CA PHE A 54 22.98 4.64 11.82
C PHE A 54 23.02 4.38 13.33
N ASN A 55 24.21 4.36 13.94
CA ASN A 55 24.36 4.21 15.39
C ASN A 55 23.65 5.34 16.16
N HIS A 56 23.73 6.58 15.66
CA HIS A 56 23.04 7.73 16.25
C HIS A 56 21.51 7.74 16.05
N TRP A 57 20.97 6.83 15.25
CA TRP A 57 19.52 6.63 15.22
C TRP A 57 19.03 5.96 16.51
N PHE A 58 19.86 5.17 17.19
CA PHE A 58 19.51 4.52 18.43
C PHE A 58 19.63 5.48 19.62
N ALA A 59 18.67 5.41 20.54
CA ALA A 59 18.66 6.24 21.75
C ALA A 59 19.93 6.06 22.62
N SER A 60 20.58 4.90 22.55
CA SER A 60 21.85 4.60 23.21
C SER A 60 23.09 5.20 22.51
N GLY A 61 22.94 5.79 21.33
CA GLY A 61 24.05 6.23 20.47
C GLY A 61 24.82 5.08 19.80
N LYS A 62 24.31 3.84 19.89
CA LYS A 62 24.90 2.64 19.26
C LYS A 62 23.81 1.66 18.86
N ALA A 63 23.93 1.08 17.67
CA ALA A 63 23.07 -0.01 17.24
C ALA A 63 23.08 -1.17 18.24
N THR A 64 21.89 -1.60 18.65
CA THR A 64 21.67 -2.72 19.58
C THR A 64 20.53 -3.58 19.06
N GLN A 65 20.58 -4.87 19.33
CA GLN A 65 19.54 -5.81 18.88
C GLN A 65 18.19 -5.42 19.46
N ASN A 66 17.19 -5.21 18.60
CA ASN A 66 15.84 -4.74 18.94
C ASN A 66 15.84 -3.43 19.77
N GLY A 67 16.91 -2.64 19.67
CA GLY A 67 17.08 -1.43 20.45
C GLY A 67 16.13 -0.31 20.03
N LEU A 68 15.87 0.60 20.98
CA LEU A 68 15.09 1.81 20.78
C LEU A 68 15.76 2.74 19.76
N VAL A 69 15.12 2.93 18.61
CA VAL A 69 15.46 3.93 17.59
C VAL A 69 14.60 5.17 17.81
N LEU A 70 15.19 6.36 17.67
CA LEU A 70 14.49 7.64 17.73
C LEU A 70 13.99 8.02 16.33
N PRO A 71 12.82 8.69 16.21
CA PRO A 71 12.29 9.07 14.91
C PRO A 71 13.22 10.04 14.17
N ALA A 72 13.10 10.09 12.85
CA ALA A 72 13.79 11.08 12.05
C ALA A 72 13.33 12.49 12.43
N ASN A 73 14.23 13.48 12.33
CA ASN A 73 13.86 14.88 12.47
C ASN A 73 13.33 15.39 11.13
N SER A 74 12.01 15.35 10.98
CA SER A 74 11.29 15.81 9.80
C SER A 74 11.27 17.34 9.66
N VAL A 75 11.54 18.10 10.73
CA VAL A 75 11.62 19.58 10.70
C VAL A 75 12.90 20.07 10.03
N THR A 76 14.00 19.34 10.21
CA THR A 76 15.31 19.64 9.60
C THR A 76 15.67 18.56 8.57
N PHE A 77 14.66 18.00 7.90
CA PHE A 77 14.83 16.94 6.93
C PHE A 77 15.70 17.44 5.77
N PRO A 78 16.81 16.75 5.44
CA PRO A 78 17.54 17.00 4.20
C PRO A 78 16.72 16.44 3.03
N HIS A 79 16.74 17.13 1.90
CA HIS A 79 16.02 16.73 0.69
C HIS A 79 16.89 17.02 -0.55
N GLN A 80 18.16 16.65 -0.44
CA GLN A 80 19.19 16.92 -1.44
C GLN A 80 19.17 15.87 -2.57
N ASN A 81 18.82 14.63 -2.26
CA ASN A 81 18.74 13.50 -3.19
C ASN A 81 17.71 12.47 -2.74
N ASN A 82 17.43 11.48 -3.59
CA ASN A 82 16.54 10.36 -3.29
C ASN A 82 16.91 9.63 -1.99
N CYS A 83 18.21 9.52 -1.69
CA CYS A 83 18.70 8.77 -0.56
C CYS A 83 18.27 9.33 0.80
N ASP A 84 18.08 10.65 0.91
CA ASP A 84 17.54 11.27 2.12
C ASP A 84 16.14 10.73 2.46
N PHE A 85 15.29 10.52 1.46
CA PHE A 85 13.94 9.98 1.61
C PHE A 85 13.95 8.50 2.03
N TYR A 86 14.84 7.69 1.46
CA TYR A 86 14.98 6.28 1.84
C TYR A 86 15.56 6.13 3.26
N GLN A 87 16.54 6.95 3.65
CA GLN A 87 17.07 6.97 5.02
C GLN A 87 16.01 7.39 6.04
N TRP A 88 15.20 8.41 5.72
CA TRP A 88 14.06 8.78 6.55
C TRP A 88 13.08 7.62 6.69
N SER A 89 12.74 6.96 5.59
CA SER A 89 11.79 5.83 5.57
C SER A 89 12.27 4.70 6.49
N GLU A 90 13.52 4.27 6.34
CA GLU A 90 14.13 3.21 7.17
C GLU A 90 14.14 3.60 8.64
N ARG A 91 14.59 4.81 8.98
CA ARG A 91 14.62 5.27 10.37
C ARG A 91 13.22 5.32 10.99
N MET A 92 12.20 5.72 10.22
CA MET A 92 10.82 5.73 10.69
C MET A 92 10.29 4.32 10.93
N PHE A 93 10.53 3.36 10.03
CA PHE A 93 10.15 1.97 10.23
C PHE A 93 10.82 1.37 11.48
N LEU A 94 12.12 1.61 11.66
CA LEU A 94 12.86 1.15 12.83
C LEU A 94 12.36 1.77 14.14
N TRP A 95 11.94 3.05 14.13
CA TRP A 95 11.31 3.72 15.27
C TRP A 95 9.95 3.11 15.61
N LEU A 96 9.04 2.97 14.64
CA LEU A 96 7.69 2.44 14.88
C LEU A 96 7.70 1.04 15.50
N THR A 97 8.66 0.22 15.08
CA THR A 97 8.83 -1.17 15.53
C THR A 97 9.80 -1.31 16.72
N SER A 98 10.28 -0.19 17.29
CA SER A 98 11.14 -0.19 18.48
C SER A 98 10.34 -0.49 19.75
N PRO A 99 11.00 -1.01 20.81
CA PRO A 99 10.36 -1.20 22.11
C PRO A 99 9.93 0.14 22.72
N ALA A 100 8.71 0.19 23.27
CA ALA A 100 8.28 1.34 24.05
C ALA A 100 8.91 1.29 25.44
N THR A 101 9.84 2.19 25.70
CA THR A 101 10.51 2.35 26.99
C THR A 101 10.61 3.82 27.38
N GLY A 102 10.75 4.13 28.67
CA GLY A 102 10.92 5.50 29.14
C GLY A 102 9.71 6.37 28.81
N GLN A 103 9.89 7.40 27.97
CA GLN A 103 8.82 8.35 27.61
C GLN A 103 7.64 7.71 26.86
N TYR A 104 7.84 6.54 26.25
CA TYR A 104 6.80 5.79 25.55
C TYR A 104 5.96 4.88 26.47
N GLY A 105 6.30 4.82 27.77
CA GLY A 105 5.70 3.91 28.73
C GLY A 105 6.30 2.51 28.69
N ASN A 106 5.49 1.49 29.03
CA ASN A 106 5.90 0.09 29.15
C ASN A 106 5.16 -0.83 28.15
N GLY A 107 4.90 -0.33 26.94
CA GLY A 107 4.31 -1.16 25.86
C GLY A 107 5.35 -2.05 25.19
N HIS A 108 4.93 -3.07 24.43
CA HIS A 108 5.88 -3.91 23.69
C HIS A 108 6.56 -3.15 22.55
N SER A 109 5.87 -2.17 21.96
CA SER A 109 6.38 -1.38 20.85
C SER A 109 5.92 0.08 20.89
N ILE A 110 6.61 0.96 20.17
CA ILE A 110 6.20 2.36 19.99
C ILE A 110 4.84 2.46 19.30
N LEU A 111 4.54 1.55 18.37
CA LEU A 111 3.23 1.45 17.72
C LEU A 111 2.08 1.26 18.74
N GLU A 112 2.36 0.55 19.84
CA GLU A 112 1.45 0.31 20.99
C GLU A 112 1.58 1.38 22.10
N SER A 113 2.24 2.50 21.84
CA SER A 113 2.36 3.59 22.81
C SER A 113 1.30 4.68 22.59
N ALA A 114 1.12 5.53 23.59
CA ALA A 114 0.20 6.68 23.50
C ALA A 114 0.64 7.77 22.49
N VAL A 115 1.82 7.63 21.87
CA VAL A 115 2.26 8.48 20.75
C VAL A 115 1.42 8.22 19.50
N PHE A 116 0.85 7.02 19.38
CA PHE A 116 -0.05 6.66 18.27
C PHE A 116 -1.50 6.65 18.70
N TYR A 117 -2.34 7.17 17.81
CA TYR A 117 -3.78 7.26 17.95
C TYR A 117 -4.43 6.24 17.01
N ASN A 118 -5.32 5.43 17.58
CA ASN A 118 -6.21 4.56 16.83
C ASN A 118 -7.20 5.41 16.03
N VAL A 119 -7.36 5.09 14.76
CA VAL A 119 -8.39 5.66 13.88
C VAL A 119 -9.57 4.70 13.86
N SER A 120 -10.75 5.16 14.28
CA SER A 120 -11.94 4.30 14.20
C SER A 120 -12.35 4.04 12.74
N PRO A 121 -13.07 2.93 12.49
CA PRO A 121 -13.88 2.80 11.29
C PRO A 121 -14.81 4.01 11.12
N PRO A 122 -15.22 4.34 9.88
CA PRO A 122 -16.20 5.39 9.66
C PRO A 122 -17.56 4.93 10.18
N ASP A 123 -18.28 5.81 10.86
CA ASP A 123 -19.69 5.57 11.19
C ASP A 123 -20.59 5.74 9.94
N SER A 124 -21.91 5.60 10.12
CA SER A 124 -22.88 5.75 9.03
C SER A 124 -22.89 7.12 8.35
N ALA A 125 -22.31 8.14 9.00
CA ALA A 125 -22.15 9.49 8.47
C ALA A 125 -20.75 9.73 7.86
N GLY A 126 -19.89 8.71 7.81
CA GLY A 126 -18.50 8.82 7.36
C GLY A 126 -17.57 9.43 8.41
N THR A 127 -18.03 9.60 9.65
CA THR A 127 -17.27 10.23 10.72
C THR A 127 -16.36 9.21 11.40
N ARG A 128 -15.15 9.63 11.75
CA ARG A 128 -14.13 8.82 12.42
C ARG A 128 -13.67 9.50 13.70
N THR A 129 -13.24 8.73 14.68
CA THR A 129 -12.70 9.22 15.94
C THR A 129 -11.23 8.85 16.09
N LEU A 130 -10.51 9.70 16.83
CA LEU A 130 -9.14 9.46 17.25
C LEU A 130 -9.13 9.13 18.75
N SER A 131 -8.43 8.08 19.12
CA SER A 131 -8.19 7.74 20.53
C SER A 131 -6.72 7.39 20.73
N PRO A 132 -6.03 7.96 21.72
CA PRO A 132 -4.66 7.56 22.02
C PRO A 132 -4.65 6.07 22.35
N HIS A 133 -3.67 5.32 21.83
CA HIS A 133 -3.56 3.91 22.16
C HIS A 133 -3.22 3.74 23.64
N ILE A 134 -3.89 2.78 24.30
CA ILE A 134 -3.64 2.45 25.70
C ILE A 134 -2.69 1.25 25.69
N PRO A 135 -1.47 1.37 26.22
CA PRO A 135 -0.51 0.27 26.22
C PRO A 135 -1.10 -1.02 26.82
N ASN A 136 -0.73 -2.16 26.25
CA ASN A 136 -1.23 -3.49 26.63
C ASN A 136 -2.73 -3.72 26.40
N THR A 137 -3.38 -2.92 25.56
CA THR A 137 -4.74 -3.18 25.08
C THR A 137 -4.70 -3.64 23.62
N PRO A 138 -5.57 -4.59 23.22
CA PRO A 138 -5.58 -5.06 21.84
C PRO A 138 -6.08 -3.98 20.88
N PHE A 139 -5.47 -3.89 19.71
CA PHE A 139 -6.03 -3.12 18.60
C PHE A 139 -7.33 -3.74 18.09
N ARG A 140 -8.12 -2.98 17.33
CA ARG A 140 -9.19 -3.53 16.49
C ARG A 140 -8.79 -3.38 15.04
N MET A 141 -8.93 -4.45 14.26
CA MET A 141 -8.55 -4.48 12.84
C MET A 141 -9.72 -4.92 11.97
N ASP A 142 -9.74 -4.39 10.75
CA ASP A 142 -10.77 -4.70 9.74
C ASP A 142 -10.18 -5.57 8.62
N ASN A 143 -10.99 -6.39 7.97
CA ASN A 143 -10.53 -7.35 6.94
C ASN A 143 -10.50 -6.79 5.51
N HIS A 144 -10.82 -5.50 5.32
CA HIS A 144 -11.02 -4.91 4.01
C HIS A 144 -10.27 -3.59 3.87
N VAL A 145 -9.87 -3.29 2.64
CA VAL A 145 -9.33 -2.00 2.24
C VAL A 145 -10.26 -1.38 1.22
N GLU A 146 -10.81 -0.22 1.57
CA GLU A 146 -11.44 0.66 0.58
C GLU A 146 -10.38 1.60 -0.01
N LYS A 147 -10.28 1.63 -1.34
CA LYS A 147 -9.49 2.61 -2.08
C LYS A 147 -10.44 3.57 -2.76
N ASN A 148 -10.31 4.84 -2.40
CA ASN A 148 -11.14 5.89 -2.95
C ASN A 148 -10.28 6.78 -3.86
N GLY A 149 -10.87 7.30 -4.91
CA GLY A 149 -10.21 8.22 -5.82
C GLY A 149 -10.35 9.67 -5.35
N PRO A 150 -10.00 10.63 -6.22
CA PRO A 150 -10.06 12.06 -5.94
C PRO A 150 -11.43 12.57 -5.45
N ASP A 151 -12.54 12.05 -5.99
CA ASP A 151 -13.90 12.38 -5.58
C ASP A 151 -14.37 11.61 -4.34
N ARG A 152 -13.46 10.87 -3.68
CA ARG A 152 -13.72 9.98 -2.52
C ARG A 152 -14.69 8.85 -2.85
N LEU A 153 -14.77 8.49 -4.12
CA LEU A 153 -15.53 7.37 -4.59
C LEU A 153 -14.61 6.16 -4.75
N PRO A 154 -15.09 4.93 -4.49
CA PRO A 154 -14.26 3.76 -4.67
C PRO A 154 -13.71 3.63 -6.10
N VAL A 155 -12.43 3.28 -6.28
CA VAL A 155 -11.75 3.22 -7.60
C VAL A 155 -11.58 1.81 -8.15
N PHE A 156 -11.89 1.54 -9.42
CA PHE A 156 -11.61 0.26 -10.08
C PHE A 156 -10.97 0.46 -11.45
N ARG A 157 -10.45 -0.64 -11.98
CA ARG A 157 -9.85 -0.73 -13.31
C ARG A 157 -10.76 -1.48 -14.28
N ASP A 158 -10.98 -0.92 -15.47
CA ASP A 158 -11.64 -1.63 -16.56
C ASP A 158 -10.70 -2.67 -17.23
N ASN A 159 -11.25 -3.51 -18.11
CA ASN A 159 -10.49 -4.51 -18.87
C ASN A 159 -9.41 -3.93 -19.80
N ALA A 160 -9.48 -2.63 -20.11
CA ALA A 160 -8.49 -1.93 -20.93
C ALA A 160 -7.41 -1.24 -20.10
N GLY A 161 -7.46 -1.37 -18.77
CA GLY A 161 -6.51 -0.76 -17.85
C GLY A 161 -6.86 0.67 -17.43
N ASN A 162 -8.00 1.22 -17.85
CA ASN A 162 -8.44 2.55 -17.45
C ASN A 162 -8.95 2.55 -16.01
N LEU A 163 -8.60 3.59 -15.27
CA LEU A 163 -9.11 3.81 -13.92
C LEU A 163 -10.40 4.63 -13.95
N PHE A 164 -11.37 4.21 -13.13
CA PHE A 164 -12.62 4.91 -12.91
C PHE A 164 -13.00 4.94 -11.42
N GLU A 165 -13.61 6.04 -11.00
CA GLU A 165 -14.30 6.17 -9.73
C GLU A 165 -15.75 5.67 -9.83
N VAL A 166 -16.25 5.02 -8.78
CA VAL A 166 -17.57 4.37 -8.78
C VAL A 166 -18.57 5.14 -7.92
N GLU A 167 -19.47 5.86 -8.57
CA GLU A 167 -20.62 6.44 -7.88
C GLU A 167 -21.75 5.40 -7.82
N THR A 168 -22.00 4.83 -6.63
CA THR A 168 -23.03 3.79 -6.45
C THR A 168 -24.38 4.37 -6.09
N VAL A 169 -25.42 3.99 -6.84
CA VAL A 169 -26.81 4.27 -6.51
C VAL A 169 -27.61 2.97 -6.42
N LYS A 170 -28.24 2.78 -5.27
CA LYS A 170 -29.17 1.68 -4.98
C LYS A 170 -30.60 2.19 -5.06
N GLN A 171 -31.46 1.44 -5.73
CA GLN A 171 -32.88 1.74 -5.76
C GLN A 171 -33.47 1.62 -4.36
N SER A 172 -34.18 2.65 -3.92
CA SER A 172 -34.96 2.62 -2.68
C SER A 172 -36.39 3.05 -2.95
N THR A 173 -37.31 2.71 -2.05
CA THR A 173 -38.71 3.13 -2.13
C THR A 173 -38.90 4.65 -2.09
N LYS A 174 -37.88 5.40 -1.67
CA LYS A 174 -37.89 6.86 -1.54
C LYS A 174 -37.08 7.59 -2.62
N THR A 175 -36.23 6.89 -3.36
CA THR A 175 -35.31 7.51 -4.33
C THR A 175 -35.16 6.63 -5.56
N PRO A 176 -35.89 6.93 -6.66
CA PRO A 176 -35.77 6.18 -7.90
C PRO A 176 -34.41 6.42 -8.57
N ILE A 177 -33.92 5.41 -9.28
CA ILE A 177 -32.73 5.57 -10.11
C ILE A 177 -33.15 6.22 -11.43
N LEU A 178 -32.59 7.39 -11.75
CA LEU A 178 -32.88 8.12 -12.98
C LEU A 178 -31.72 8.03 -13.96
N LEU A 179 -32.06 7.78 -15.23
CA LEU A 179 -31.15 7.82 -16.38
C LEU A 179 -31.69 8.81 -17.40
N LYS A 180 -30.83 9.46 -18.19
CA LYS A 180 -31.26 10.18 -19.38
C LYS A 180 -31.40 9.21 -20.55
N ASN A 181 -32.47 9.35 -21.33
CA ASN A 181 -32.61 8.64 -22.60
C ASN A 181 -31.92 9.42 -23.74
N ALA A 182 -31.95 8.88 -24.96
CA ALA A 182 -31.41 9.53 -26.16
C ALA A 182 -31.93 10.98 -26.41
N ALA A 183 -33.12 11.33 -25.91
CA ALA A 183 -33.68 12.68 -26.01
C ALA A 183 -33.25 13.61 -24.84
N GLY A 184 -32.35 13.16 -23.96
CA GLY A 184 -31.89 13.89 -22.78
C GLY A 184 -32.91 13.95 -21.63
N LYS A 185 -34.07 13.29 -21.76
CA LYS A 185 -35.12 13.29 -20.74
C LYS A 185 -34.80 12.28 -19.64
N SER A 186 -35.01 12.67 -18.38
CA SER A 186 -34.88 11.76 -17.24
C SER A 186 -35.99 10.72 -17.24
N VAL A 187 -35.61 9.45 -17.19
CA VAL A 187 -36.47 8.26 -17.16
C VAL A 187 -36.04 7.41 -15.97
N GLU A 188 -37.02 6.88 -15.25
CA GLU A 188 -36.76 5.99 -14.12
C GLU A 188 -36.42 4.59 -14.59
N LEU A 189 -35.26 4.09 -14.13
CA LEU A 189 -34.83 2.72 -14.33
C LEU A 189 -35.61 1.79 -13.40
N ALA A 190 -36.35 0.85 -13.98
CA ALA A 190 -37.12 -0.15 -13.24
C ALA A 190 -36.45 -1.53 -13.23
N GLN A 191 -35.75 -1.92 -14.30
CA GLN A 191 -35.13 -3.24 -14.42
C GLN A 191 -33.85 -3.20 -15.24
N ILE A 192 -32.87 -4.02 -14.86
CA ILE A 192 -31.68 -4.33 -15.66
C ILE A 192 -31.79 -5.80 -16.08
N LYS A 193 -31.73 -6.08 -17.39
CA LYS A 193 -31.67 -7.43 -17.96
C LYS A 193 -30.29 -7.67 -18.58
N THR A 194 -29.80 -8.90 -18.44
CA THR A 194 -28.57 -9.36 -19.08
C THR A 194 -28.93 -10.34 -20.19
N GLY A 195 -28.57 -10.02 -21.43
CA GLY A 195 -28.77 -10.85 -22.62
C GLY A 195 -27.60 -11.80 -22.88
N ALA A 196 -27.63 -12.47 -24.04
CA ALA A 196 -26.53 -13.32 -24.50
C ALA A 196 -25.21 -12.54 -24.59
N ALA A 197 -24.09 -13.19 -24.26
CA ALA A 197 -22.76 -12.58 -24.21
C ALA A 197 -22.59 -11.40 -23.22
N GLY A 198 -23.51 -11.24 -22.26
CA GLY A 198 -23.37 -10.22 -21.20
C GLY A 198 -23.86 -8.82 -21.57
N ALA A 199 -24.54 -8.66 -22.72
CA ALA A 199 -25.13 -7.38 -23.13
C ALA A 199 -26.20 -6.93 -22.12
N LEU A 200 -26.13 -5.68 -21.66
CA LEU A 200 -27.08 -5.13 -20.68
C LEU A 200 -28.20 -4.36 -21.37
N THR A 201 -29.44 -4.60 -20.96
CA THR A 201 -30.63 -3.84 -21.38
C THR A 201 -31.28 -3.19 -20.17
N PHE A 202 -31.50 -1.88 -20.25
CA PHE A 202 -32.10 -1.07 -19.20
C PHE A 202 -33.56 -0.80 -19.54
N LEU A 203 -34.48 -1.11 -18.64
CA LEU A 203 -35.93 -0.99 -18.87
C LEU A 203 -36.55 0.03 -17.91
N ASP A 204 -37.49 0.82 -18.42
CA ASP A 204 -38.29 1.74 -17.62
C ASP A 204 -39.47 1.04 -16.92
N LYS A 205 -40.28 1.82 -16.18
CA LYS A 205 -41.47 1.32 -15.47
C LYS A 205 -42.55 0.71 -16.37
N SER A 206 -42.59 1.09 -17.64
CA SER A 206 -43.51 0.52 -18.63
C SER A 206 -42.96 -0.76 -19.27
N GLY A 207 -41.75 -1.18 -18.89
CA GLY A 207 -41.05 -2.34 -19.44
C GLY A 207 -40.38 -2.04 -20.78
N GLN A 208 -40.31 -0.78 -21.20
CA GLN A 208 -39.72 -0.38 -22.46
C GLN A 208 -38.21 -0.13 -22.33
N PRO A 209 -37.40 -0.46 -23.37
CA PRO A 209 -35.97 -0.18 -23.35
C PRO A 209 -35.64 1.31 -23.27
N ILE A 210 -34.76 1.68 -22.35
CA ILE A 210 -34.13 2.99 -22.27
C ILE A 210 -32.96 2.98 -23.28
N VAL A 211 -33.22 3.51 -24.47
CA VAL A 211 -32.21 3.60 -25.55
C VAL A 211 -31.22 4.73 -25.25
N HIS A 212 -29.91 4.42 -25.37
CA HIS A 212 -28.78 5.27 -24.96
C HIS A 212 -28.90 5.77 -23.50
N PRO A 213 -28.88 4.86 -22.53
CA PRO A 213 -29.04 5.21 -21.13
C PRO A 213 -27.82 5.97 -20.62
N GLN A 214 -27.95 7.27 -20.34
CA GLN A 214 -26.88 8.07 -19.74
C GLN A 214 -27.10 8.23 -18.24
N PRO A 215 -26.13 7.87 -17.40
CA PRO A 215 -26.26 8.03 -15.97
C PRO A 215 -26.19 9.51 -15.56
N ILE A 216 -26.95 9.88 -14.52
CA ILE A 216 -26.81 11.17 -13.87
C ILE A 216 -25.71 11.05 -12.80
N ILE A 217 -24.51 11.50 -13.14
CA ILE A 217 -23.36 11.56 -12.22
C ILE A 217 -23.50 12.84 -11.38
N GLN A 218 -23.48 12.70 -10.06
CA GLN A 218 -23.68 13.82 -9.14
C GLN A 218 -22.39 14.60 -8.91
N HIS A 219 -21.26 13.89 -8.92
CA HIS A 219 -19.93 14.48 -8.82
C HIS A 219 -19.57 15.11 -10.17
N ARG A 220 -19.18 16.39 -10.15
CA ARG A 220 -18.98 17.19 -11.38
C ARG A 220 -17.53 17.22 -11.85
N GLN A 221 -16.58 16.77 -11.03
CA GLN A 221 -15.16 16.77 -11.36
C GLN A 221 -14.80 15.49 -12.11
N ASN A 222 -13.94 15.60 -13.13
CA ASN A 222 -13.52 14.48 -13.99
C ASN A 222 -14.66 13.53 -14.41
N HIS A 223 -15.83 14.07 -14.79
CA HIS A 223 -17.04 13.27 -15.08
C HIS A 223 -16.81 12.09 -16.04
N MET A 224 -15.84 12.20 -16.97
CA MET A 224 -15.46 11.13 -17.91
C MET A 224 -14.72 9.95 -17.26
N ARG A 225 -14.20 10.12 -16.05
CA ARG A 225 -13.50 9.11 -15.24
C ARG A 225 -14.34 8.63 -14.05
N ILE A 226 -15.62 9.02 -13.98
CA ILE A 226 -16.57 8.47 -13.03
C ILE A 226 -17.56 7.58 -13.78
N VAL A 227 -17.79 6.38 -13.26
CA VAL A 227 -18.87 5.51 -13.70
C VAL A 227 -19.93 5.42 -12.62
N LYS A 228 -21.16 5.23 -13.06
CA LYS A 228 -22.31 5.06 -12.19
C LYS A 228 -22.61 3.57 -12.02
N ARG A 229 -22.55 3.08 -10.79
CA ARG A 229 -23.01 1.72 -10.46
C ARG A 229 -24.49 1.75 -10.11
N LEU A 230 -25.29 1.13 -10.97
CA LEU A 230 -26.74 1.04 -10.87
C LEU A 230 -27.10 -0.33 -10.28
N ILE A 231 -27.79 -0.37 -9.14
CA ILE A 231 -28.18 -1.62 -8.49
C ILE A 231 -29.71 -1.72 -8.44
N ILE A 232 -30.25 -2.72 -9.14
CA ILE A 232 -31.67 -3.08 -9.17
C ILE A 232 -31.83 -4.55 -8.74
N GLY A 233 -32.40 -4.77 -7.56
CA GLY A 233 -32.51 -6.11 -6.97
C GLY A 233 -31.13 -6.75 -6.75
N ARG A 234 -30.86 -7.89 -7.39
CA ARG A 234 -29.57 -8.59 -7.36
C ARG A 234 -28.65 -8.24 -8.53
N THR A 235 -29.12 -7.42 -9.47
CA THR A 235 -28.40 -7.09 -10.70
C THR A 235 -27.72 -5.74 -10.55
N ALA A 236 -26.45 -5.65 -10.95
CA ALA A 236 -25.70 -4.41 -11.00
C ALA A 236 -25.17 -4.16 -12.41
N ALA A 237 -25.12 -2.88 -12.80
CA ALA A 237 -24.52 -2.42 -14.04
C ALA A 237 -23.62 -1.20 -13.77
N LEU A 238 -22.53 -1.07 -14.50
CA LEU A 238 -21.67 0.11 -14.49
C LEU A 238 -21.81 0.82 -15.83
N LEU A 239 -22.17 2.10 -15.80
CA LEU A 239 -22.22 2.95 -16.98
C LEU A 239 -21.24 4.10 -16.83
N ASP A 240 -20.43 4.38 -17.84
CA ASP A 240 -19.65 5.63 -17.90
C ASP A 240 -20.55 6.84 -18.16
N ALA A 241 -19.97 8.05 -18.16
CA ALA A 241 -20.68 9.29 -18.45
C ALA A 241 -21.35 9.33 -19.83
N SER A 242 -20.87 8.54 -20.80
CA SER A 242 -21.45 8.44 -22.14
C SER A 242 -22.66 7.50 -22.19
N GLY A 243 -22.86 6.68 -21.16
CA GLY A 243 -23.88 5.64 -21.11
C GLY A 243 -23.40 4.28 -21.62
N ALA A 244 -22.11 4.11 -21.84
CA ALA A 244 -21.54 2.84 -22.26
C ALA A 244 -21.34 1.91 -21.05
N PRO A 245 -21.72 0.62 -21.14
CA PRO A 245 -21.39 -0.36 -20.12
C PRO A 245 -19.87 -0.52 -19.97
N VAL A 246 -19.37 -0.31 -18.74
CA VAL A 246 -17.96 -0.53 -18.43
C VAL A 246 -17.78 -1.92 -17.86
N GLN A 247 -16.97 -2.74 -18.55
CA GLN A 247 -16.59 -4.06 -18.06
C GLN A 247 -15.33 -3.93 -17.20
N THR A 248 -15.48 -4.31 -15.93
CA THR A 248 -14.40 -4.23 -14.94
C THR A 248 -13.46 -5.41 -15.12
N GLU A 249 -12.14 -5.20 -15.02
CA GLU A 249 -11.35 -6.25 -14.40
C GLU A 249 -11.82 -6.27 -12.95
N ALA A 250 -12.14 -7.44 -12.40
CA ALA A 250 -12.53 -7.54 -11.00
C ALA A 250 -11.38 -7.04 -10.10
N GLY A 251 -11.36 -5.76 -9.70
CA GLY A 251 -10.27 -5.18 -8.92
C GLY A 251 -10.54 -3.78 -8.34
N GLN A 252 -10.54 -3.72 -7.01
CA GLN A 252 -10.28 -2.63 -6.06
C GLN A 252 -11.27 -1.49 -5.79
N ALA A 253 -12.43 -1.37 -6.47
CA ALA A 253 -13.46 -0.38 -6.04
C ALA A 253 -14.42 -0.88 -4.95
N THR A 254 -14.24 -2.07 -4.38
CA THR A 254 -15.37 -2.74 -3.70
C THR A 254 -15.02 -3.53 -2.45
N GLY A 255 -13.88 -3.20 -1.81
CA GLY A 255 -13.46 -3.84 -0.57
C GLY A 255 -13.00 -5.28 -0.79
N ASP A 256 -12.04 -5.48 -1.69
CA ASP A 256 -11.38 -6.79 -1.86
C ASP A 256 -10.76 -7.27 -0.55
N VAL A 257 -10.82 -8.58 -0.35
CA VAL A 257 -10.28 -9.24 0.84
C VAL A 257 -9.16 -10.17 0.40
N LEU A 258 -8.03 -10.09 1.08
CA LEU A 258 -6.86 -10.94 0.82
C LEU A 258 -6.76 -12.03 1.88
N MET A 259 -6.24 -13.19 1.48
CA MET A 259 -6.03 -14.34 2.35
C MET A 259 -4.70 -14.99 2.00
N ASP A 260 -3.93 -15.35 3.03
CA ASP A 260 -2.69 -16.09 2.87
C ASP A 260 -2.94 -17.56 2.47
N GLN A 261 -1.92 -18.26 2.01
CA GLN A 261 -2.01 -19.67 1.62
C GLN A 261 -2.32 -20.61 2.82
N ASN A 262 -2.18 -20.12 4.05
CA ASN A 262 -2.55 -20.81 5.28
C ASN A 262 -4.00 -20.54 5.73
N LYS A 263 -4.79 -19.85 4.90
CA LYS A 263 -6.19 -19.49 5.10
C LYS A 263 -6.46 -18.46 6.21
N SER A 264 -5.44 -17.70 6.64
CA SER A 264 -5.65 -16.49 7.42
C SER A 264 -6.06 -15.35 6.49
N LEU A 265 -7.09 -14.61 6.87
CA LEU A 265 -7.38 -13.33 6.23
C LEU A 265 -6.27 -12.32 6.55
N VAL A 266 -6.10 -11.36 5.65
CA VAL A 266 -5.30 -10.16 5.92
C VAL A 266 -6.18 -9.12 6.56
N TYR A 267 -5.71 -8.59 7.68
CA TYR A 267 -6.36 -7.54 8.45
C TYR A 267 -5.55 -6.26 8.39
N TYR A 268 -6.23 -5.12 8.47
CA TYR A 268 -5.62 -3.82 8.29
C TYR A 268 -5.82 -2.94 9.52
N LEU A 269 -4.82 -2.12 9.80
CA LEU A 269 -4.84 -1.14 10.88
C LEU A 269 -4.36 0.21 10.34
N THR A 270 -5.12 1.25 10.66
CA THR A 270 -4.79 2.64 10.35
C THR A 270 -4.56 3.42 11.63
N LEU A 271 -3.42 4.11 11.72
CA LEU A 271 -3.02 4.90 12.88
C LEU A 271 -2.53 6.28 12.42
N VAL A 272 -2.57 7.25 13.32
CA VAL A 272 -1.89 8.54 13.15
C VAL A 272 -1.08 8.83 14.40
N ASN A 273 0.00 9.60 14.30
CA ASN A 273 0.70 10.04 15.50
C ASN A 273 0.00 11.22 16.21
N ASP A 274 0.44 11.50 17.42
CA ASP A 274 -0.02 12.60 18.26
C ASP A 274 0.11 13.98 17.57
N VAL A 275 1.18 14.23 16.82
CA VAL A 275 1.36 15.47 16.04
C VAL A 275 0.26 15.63 15.00
N TYR A 276 -0.05 14.59 14.23
CA TYR A 276 -1.18 14.61 13.28
C TYR A 276 -2.49 14.89 14.02
N ALA A 277 -2.76 14.19 15.11
CA ALA A 277 -4.01 14.33 15.87
C ALA A 277 -4.21 15.76 16.40
N TYR A 278 -3.15 16.40 16.90
CA TYR A 278 -3.21 17.77 17.38
C TYR A 278 -3.16 18.82 16.26
N PHE A 279 -2.50 18.52 15.13
CA PHE A 279 -2.61 19.32 13.91
C PHE A 279 -4.06 19.37 13.42
N LEU A 280 -4.69 18.21 13.22
CA LEU A 280 -6.11 18.10 12.85
C LEU A 280 -7.00 18.90 13.81
N THR A 281 -6.77 18.73 15.12
CA THR A 281 -7.54 19.41 16.16
C THR A 281 -7.42 20.93 16.08
N GLY A 282 -6.20 21.43 15.88
CA GLY A 282 -5.96 22.86 15.71
C GLY A 282 -6.53 23.41 14.40
N ALA A 283 -6.35 22.69 13.29
CA ALA A 283 -6.80 23.11 11.95
C ALA A 283 -8.33 23.15 11.86
N LYS A 284 -9.02 22.06 12.23
CA LYS A 284 -10.50 22.02 12.25
C LYS A 284 -11.09 22.93 13.34
N GLY A 285 -10.32 23.23 14.38
CA GLY A 285 -10.68 24.22 15.40
C GLY A 285 -10.45 25.68 14.98
N GLY A 286 -9.96 25.94 13.76
CA GLY A 286 -9.67 27.29 13.25
C GLY A 286 -8.47 27.98 13.92
N LYS A 287 -7.63 27.22 14.64
CA LYS A 287 -6.45 27.73 15.37
C LYS A 287 -5.13 27.53 14.61
N LEU A 288 -5.11 26.63 13.65
CA LEU A 288 -3.98 26.38 12.75
C LEU A 288 -4.47 26.49 11.30
N SER A 289 -3.56 26.74 10.36
CA SER A 289 -3.90 26.59 8.94
C SER A 289 -4.21 25.13 8.63
N GLY A 290 -5.30 24.89 7.89
CA GLY A 290 -5.64 23.60 7.32
C GLY A 290 -5.33 23.49 5.83
N SER A 291 -4.51 24.38 5.29
CA SER A 291 -4.19 24.41 3.85
C SER A 291 -3.17 23.35 3.42
N GLN A 292 -2.37 22.83 4.36
CA GLN A 292 -1.37 21.80 4.14
C GLN A 292 -0.90 21.16 5.45
N PHE A 293 -0.30 19.96 5.39
CA PHE A 293 0.37 19.34 6.52
C PHE A 293 1.59 20.15 7.00
N PRO A 294 1.99 20.04 8.28
CA PRO A 294 3.07 20.85 8.84
C PRO A 294 4.44 20.42 8.31
N THR A 295 5.27 21.40 7.91
CA THR A 295 6.62 21.16 7.37
C THR A 295 7.69 22.03 8.02
N THR A 296 7.35 22.88 8.99
CA THR A 296 8.27 23.86 9.58
C THR A 296 8.31 23.78 11.09
N ALA A 297 9.42 24.28 11.68
CA ALA A 297 9.57 24.39 13.12
C ALA A 297 8.43 25.21 13.75
N ALA A 298 8.06 26.34 13.14
CA ALA A 298 6.98 27.20 13.64
C ALA A 298 5.61 26.52 13.61
N ALA A 299 5.31 25.73 12.58
CA ALA A 299 4.09 24.93 12.52
C ALA A 299 4.07 23.86 13.62
N ARG A 300 5.18 23.14 13.79
CA ARG A 300 5.38 22.16 14.86
C ARG A 300 5.21 22.78 16.25
N ASP A 301 5.80 23.96 16.50
CA ASP A 301 5.72 24.65 17.78
C ASP A 301 4.28 25.09 18.10
N SER A 302 3.55 25.52 17.06
CA SER A 302 2.13 25.86 17.16
C SER A 302 1.27 24.65 17.50
N ILE A 303 1.53 23.49 16.88
CA ILE A 303 0.87 22.21 17.22
C ILE A 303 1.17 21.82 18.67
N CYS A 304 2.43 21.91 19.10
CA CYS A 304 2.83 21.66 20.48
C CYS A 304 2.12 22.61 21.46
N ALA A 305 1.87 23.86 21.08
CA ALA A 305 1.10 24.80 21.90
C ALA A 305 -0.37 24.36 22.05
N ILE A 306 -1.00 23.87 20.98
CA ILE A 306 -2.34 23.27 21.05
C ILE A 306 -2.36 22.05 21.96
N ALA A 307 -1.37 21.15 21.85
CA ALA A 307 -1.26 19.98 22.71
C ALA A 307 -1.09 20.36 24.19
N ARG A 308 -0.20 21.29 24.50
CA ARG A 308 0.03 21.80 25.87
C ARG A 308 -1.21 22.44 26.47
N ALA A 309 -2.00 23.16 25.66
CA ALA A 309 -3.29 23.71 26.11
C ALA A 309 -4.35 22.62 26.43
N ASN A 310 -4.11 21.38 26.01
CA ASN A 310 -4.90 20.20 26.36
C ASN A 310 -4.16 19.26 27.33
N HIS A 311 -3.13 19.75 28.03
CA HIS A 311 -2.32 18.99 28.99
C HIS A 311 -1.61 17.77 28.40
N VAL A 312 -1.24 17.83 27.11
CA VAL A 312 -0.45 16.80 26.43
C VAL A 312 0.88 17.37 25.95
N THR A 313 1.94 16.59 26.14
CA THR A 313 3.27 16.84 25.56
C THR A 313 3.44 15.88 24.38
N LEU A 314 4.03 16.38 23.30
CA LEU A 314 4.35 15.60 22.10
C LEU A 314 5.84 15.23 22.13
N PRO A 315 6.22 14.07 22.69
CA PRO A 315 7.63 13.70 22.90
C PRO A 315 8.43 13.68 21.60
N ASP A 316 7.78 13.31 20.49
CA ASP A 316 8.40 13.13 19.18
C ASP A 316 7.95 14.19 18.18
N SER A 317 7.69 15.41 18.64
CA SER A 317 7.18 16.50 17.78
C SER A 317 8.03 16.77 16.53
N ASN A 318 9.33 16.44 16.55
CA ASN A 318 10.22 16.53 15.39
C ASN A 318 9.90 15.53 14.27
N ALA A 319 9.19 14.43 14.57
CA ALA A 319 8.73 13.48 13.55
C ALA A 319 7.70 14.10 12.58
N LEU A 320 7.07 15.21 12.98
CA LEU A 320 5.95 15.86 12.29
C LEU A 320 4.74 14.93 12.16
N ALA A 321 3.81 15.22 11.25
CA ALA A 321 2.57 14.45 11.13
C ALA A 321 2.83 13.13 10.42
N ILE A 322 2.42 12.01 11.04
CA ILE A 322 2.56 10.65 10.50
C ILE A 322 1.18 9.99 10.40
N GLU A 323 0.92 9.35 9.27
CA GLU A 323 -0.20 8.45 9.04
C GLU A 323 0.34 7.06 8.63
N LEU A 324 -0.22 6.01 9.22
CA LEU A 324 0.19 4.63 9.01
C LEU A 324 -0.97 3.82 8.46
N LYS A 325 -0.65 2.90 7.56
CA LYS A 325 -1.53 1.78 7.20
C LYS A 325 -0.70 0.51 7.26
N THR A 326 -1.19 -0.50 7.94
CA THR A 326 -0.46 -1.76 8.18
C THR A 326 -1.35 -2.95 7.86
N SER A 327 -0.75 -4.05 7.41
CA SER A 327 -1.42 -5.29 7.06
C SER A 327 -0.85 -6.45 7.86
N TRP A 328 -1.74 -7.34 8.28
CA TRP A 328 -1.47 -8.34 9.31
C TRP A 328 -2.14 -9.67 8.99
N VAL A 329 -1.51 -10.77 9.40
CA VAL A 329 -2.12 -12.11 9.42
C VAL A 329 -2.10 -12.68 10.83
N GLU A 330 -2.92 -13.69 11.12
CA GLU A 330 -2.88 -14.35 12.42
C GLU A 330 -1.52 -15.02 12.63
N ALA A 331 -0.80 -14.70 13.71
CA ALA A 331 0.54 -15.26 13.93
C ALA A 331 0.52 -16.80 14.04
N SER A 332 -0.56 -17.37 14.55
CA SER A 332 -0.73 -18.83 14.63
C SER A 332 -0.89 -19.53 13.28
N SER A 333 -1.14 -18.80 12.18
CA SER A 333 -1.15 -19.39 10.83
C SER A 333 0.26 -19.57 10.26
N LEU A 334 1.27 -18.93 10.86
CA LEU A 334 2.63 -18.88 10.35
C LEU A 334 3.49 -20.03 10.91
N PRO A 335 4.41 -20.60 10.11
CA PRO A 335 5.32 -21.64 10.59
C PRO A 335 6.40 -21.10 11.53
N ASP A 336 6.76 -19.82 11.41
CA ASP A 336 7.84 -19.16 12.15
C ASP A 336 7.44 -17.76 12.67
N PRO A 337 6.39 -17.66 13.51
CA PRO A 337 5.83 -16.39 13.98
C PRO A 337 6.82 -15.53 14.77
N GLN A 338 7.86 -16.11 15.35
CA GLN A 338 8.93 -15.41 16.06
C GLN A 338 9.80 -14.51 15.16
N ASN A 339 9.72 -14.67 13.84
CA ASN A 339 10.41 -13.84 12.86
C ASN A 339 9.63 -12.58 12.48
N TYR A 340 8.40 -12.44 12.98
CA TYR A 340 7.52 -11.31 12.69
C TYR A 340 7.48 -10.34 13.87
N PHE A 341 7.35 -9.05 13.56
CA PHE A 341 6.85 -8.07 14.51
C PHE A 341 5.38 -8.39 14.79
N THR A 342 5.01 -8.51 16.06
CA THR A 342 3.67 -8.94 16.47
C THR A 342 3.03 -7.97 17.45
N ILE A 343 1.71 -7.85 17.36
CA ILE A 343 0.86 -7.10 18.30
C ILE A 343 -0.39 -7.93 18.61
N ASN A 344 -1.03 -7.67 19.75
CA ASN A 344 -2.33 -8.27 20.03
C ASN A 344 -3.44 -7.44 19.38
N ALA A 345 -4.38 -8.10 18.70
CA ALA A 345 -5.55 -7.45 18.13
C ALA A 345 -6.81 -8.30 18.24
N THR A 346 -7.95 -7.62 18.30
CA THR A 346 -9.28 -8.19 18.23
C THR A 346 -9.73 -8.21 16.77
N ILE A 347 -10.05 -9.40 16.28
CA ILE A 347 -10.52 -9.66 14.92
C ILE A 347 -11.84 -10.43 14.94
N PRO A 348 -12.69 -10.28 13.90
CA PRO A 348 -13.91 -11.05 13.75
C PRO A 348 -13.64 -12.54 13.56
N THR A 349 -14.57 -13.35 14.05
CA THR A 349 -14.70 -14.78 13.77
C THR A 349 -15.93 -15.02 12.91
N TYR A 350 -15.87 -16.03 12.05
CA TYR A 350 -16.84 -16.22 10.98
C TYR A 350 -17.57 -17.54 11.06
N LYS A 351 -18.87 -17.52 10.74
CA LYS A 351 -19.57 -18.69 10.23
C LYS A 351 -19.31 -18.79 8.73
N THR A 352 -18.69 -19.88 8.31
CA THR A 352 -18.12 -20.01 6.96
C THR A 352 -18.91 -20.99 6.08
N THR A 353 -18.94 -20.67 4.79
CA THR A 353 -19.29 -21.55 3.66
C THR A 353 -18.31 -21.25 2.52
N ASP A 354 -18.32 -22.04 1.44
CA ASP A 354 -17.44 -21.78 0.28
C ASP A 354 -17.69 -20.44 -0.41
N SER A 355 -18.86 -19.81 -0.20
CA SER A 355 -19.27 -18.60 -0.94
C SER A 355 -19.58 -17.39 -0.07
N LEU A 356 -19.76 -17.58 1.24
CA LEU A 356 -20.17 -16.54 2.16
C LEU A 356 -19.62 -16.80 3.57
N TRP A 357 -18.94 -15.82 4.14
CA TRP A 357 -18.50 -15.81 5.53
C TRP A 357 -19.19 -14.64 6.25
N VAL A 358 -19.93 -14.96 7.32
CA VAL A 358 -20.69 -13.97 8.10
C VAL A 358 -20.06 -13.86 9.49
N PRO A 359 -19.71 -12.66 9.97
CA PRO A 359 -19.14 -12.48 11.31
C PRO A 359 -20.17 -12.91 12.37
N VAL A 360 -19.72 -13.65 13.39
CA VAL A 360 -20.58 -14.18 14.47
C VAL A 360 -20.08 -13.86 15.88
N SER A 361 -18.79 -13.61 16.04
CA SER A 361 -18.16 -13.21 17.31
C SER A 361 -16.81 -12.56 17.01
N GLU A 362 -16.03 -12.27 18.04
CA GLU A 362 -14.68 -11.73 17.94
C GLU A 362 -13.71 -12.58 18.77
N LYS A 363 -12.44 -12.56 18.41
CA LYS A 363 -11.35 -13.15 19.21
C LYS A 363 -10.19 -12.17 19.28
N THR A 364 -9.45 -12.21 20.38
CA THR A 364 -8.18 -11.48 20.53
C THR A 364 -7.03 -12.45 20.34
N VAL A 365 -6.16 -12.18 19.38
CA VAL A 365 -5.04 -13.04 19.00
C VAL A 365 -3.79 -12.22 18.66
N PRO A 366 -2.58 -12.81 18.74
CA PRO A 366 -1.38 -12.20 18.20
C PRO A 366 -1.46 -12.14 16.67
N MET A 367 -1.19 -10.96 16.12
CA MET A 367 -1.17 -10.67 14.70
C MET A 367 0.27 -10.36 14.26
N ALA A 368 0.68 -10.89 13.13
CA ALA A 368 2.02 -10.74 12.56
C ALA A 368 2.02 -9.73 11.40
N LEU A 369 2.93 -8.76 11.46
CA LEU A 369 3.03 -7.67 10.48
C LEU A 369 3.60 -8.18 9.16
N VAL A 370 2.88 -8.01 8.07
CA VAL A 370 3.31 -8.43 6.72
C VAL A 370 3.57 -7.26 5.77
N GLY A 371 2.92 -6.11 5.97
CA GLY A 371 3.14 -4.92 5.13
C GLY A 371 2.83 -3.61 5.84
N VAL A 372 3.50 -2.54 5.43
CA VAL A 372 3.40 -1.21 6.04
C VAL A 372 3.46 -0.13 4.97
N HIS A 373 2.58 0.85 5.10
CA HIS A 373 2.76 2.20 4.57
C HIS A 373 3.05 3.15 5.73
N ILE A 374 4.14 3.89 5.62
CA ILE A 374 4.48 5.01 6.53
C ILE A 374 4.45 6.28 5.70
N VAL A 375 3.52 7.16 6.02
CA VAL A 375 3.30 8.42 5.32
C VAL A 375 3.58 9.56 6.28
N GLY A 376 4.52 10.45 5.95
CA GLY A 376 4.94 11.51 6.89
C GLY A 376 5.28 12.84 6.25
N SER A 377 4.84 13.95 6.86
CA SER A 377 5.24 15.29 6.40
C SER A 377 6.68 15.61 6.82
N VAL A 378 7.45 16.20 5.91
CA VAL A 378 8.84 16.60 6.15
C VAL A 378 9.11 18.01 5.64
N ALA A 379 10.25 18.59 5.99
CA ALA A 379 10.63 19.93 5.56
C ALA A 379 10.51 20.06 4.03
N GLY A 380 9.73 21.06 3.59
CA GLY A 380 9.48 21.29 2.16
C GLY A 380 8.48 20.34 1.48
N HIS A 381 8.01 19.27 2.13
CA HIS A 381 7.10 18.28 1.52
C HIS A 381 5.78 18.14 2.29
N PRO A 382 4.83 19.06 2.07
CA PRO A 382 3.49 19.02 2.68
C PRO A 382 2.57 17.92 2.14
N GLU A 383 2.87 17.38 0.95
CA GLU A 383 2.20 16.22 0.35
C GLU A 383 2.59 14.88 1.01
N MET A 384 3.54 14.94 1.94
CA MET A 384 4.11 13.83 2.69
C MET A 384 4.99 12.90 1.83
N VAL A 385 5.92 12.21 2.48
CA VAL A 385 6.71 11.12 1.90
C VAL A 385 5.98 9.82 2.17
N TRP A 386 5.80 8.99 1.14
CA TRP A 386 5.02 7.75 1.18
C TRP A 386 5.95 6.57 1.02
N SER A 387 6.25 5.87 2.11
CA SER A 387 7.17 4.73 2.12
C SER A 387 6.47 3.41 2.37
N THR A 388 6.95 2.36 1.71
CA THR A 388 6.34 1.02 1.76
C THR A 388 7.36 -0.01 2.25
N PHE A 389 6.94 -0.85 3.20
CA PHE A 389 7.72 -1.99 3.69
C PHE A 389 6.95 -3.29 3.59
N GLU A 390 7.67 -4.39 3.39
CA GLU A 390 7.12 -5.75 3.39
C GLU A 390 8.01 -6.69 4.18
N HIS A 391 7.39 -7.66 4.86
CA HIS A 391 8.15 -8.76 5.45
C HIS A 391 8.77 -9.64 4.34
N LEU A 392 9.95 -10.19 4.59
CA LEU A 392 10.62 -11.11 3.67
C LEU A 392 9.74 -12.32 3.32
N LYS A 393 9.88 -12.83 2.09
CA LYS A 393 9.26 -14.09 1.63
C LYS A 393 7.73 -14.15 1.69
N ILE A 394 7.04 -13.01 1.72
CA ILE A 394 5.57 -13.02 1.69
C ILE A 394 5.00 -13.18 0.28
N THR A 395 5.66 -12.59 -0.73
CA THR A 395 5.21 -12.58 -2.13
C THR A 395 6.41 -12.73 -3.06
N PRO A 396 6.32 -13.56 -4.13
CA PRO A 396 7.37 -13.63 -5.13
C PRO A 396 7.50 -12.31 -5.89
N ASN A 397 8.72 -11.95 -6.27
CA ASN A 397 9.02 -10.81 -7.12
C ASN A 397 9.04 -11.21 -8.60
N ALA A 398 8.45 -10.37 -9.46
CA ALA A 398 8.71 -10.42 -10.89
C ALA A 398 10.19 -10.12 -11.19
N ALA A 399 10.65 -10.45 -12.40
CA ALA A 399 12.03 -10.16 -12.81
C ALA A 399 12.30 -8.64 -12.78
N TYR A 400 13.46 -8.25 -12.26
CA TYR A 400 13.89 -6.86 -12.17
C TYR A 400 15.38 -6.71 -12.50
N ALA A 401 15.82 -5.47 -12.73
CA ALA A 401 17.22 -5.17 -12.99
C ALA A 401 17.79 -4.23 -11.92
N TYR A 402 19.11 -4.27 -11.74
CA TYR A 402 19.87 -3.36 -10.88
C TYR A 402 21.24 -3.07 -11.51
N VAL A 403 21.96 -2.09 -11.00
CA VAL A 403 23.32 -1.72 -11.39
C VAL A 403 24.29 -2.30 -10.37
N ASP A 404 25.27 -3.09 -10.83
CA ASP A 404 26.30 -3.67 -9.96
C ASP A 404 27.43 -2.68 -9.63
N VAL A 405 28.32 -3.08 -8.72
CA VAL A 405 29.52 -2.31 -8.32
C VAL A 405 30.48 -1.98 -9.48
N ASN A 406 30.37 -2.67 -10.61
CA ASN A 406 31.14 -2.40 -11.83
C ASN A 406 30.38 -1.49 -12.82
N ASN A 407 29.27 -0.88 -12.40
CA ASN A 407 28.36 -0.07 -13.20
C ASN A 407 27.74 -0.82 -14.38
N LYS A 408 27.51 -2.13 -14.24
CA LYS A 408 26.80 -2.94 -15.25
C LYS A 408 25.39 -3.27 -14.78
N THR A 409 24.44 -3.20 -15.71
CA THR A 409 23.07 -3.67 -15.45
C THR A 409 23.05 -5.18 -15.35
N GLN A 410 22.58 -5.69 -14.23
CA GLN A 410 22.33 -7.10 -13.95
C GLN A 410 20.81 -7.34 -13.87
N THR A 411 20.38 -8.53 -14.26
CA THR A 411 18.97 -8.94 -14.19
C THR A 411 18.81 -10.03 -13.13
N VAL A 412 17.90 -9.82 -12.20
CA VAL A 412 17.40 -10.85 -11.29
C VAL A 412 16.19 -11.51 -11.94
N PRO A 413 16.20 -12.84 -12.14
CA PRO A 413 15.04 -13.54 -12.68
C PRO A 413 13.86 -13.47 -11.70
N GLN A 414 12.65 -13.68 -12.22
CA GLN A 414 11.46 -13.81 -11.38
C GLN A 414 11.64 -14.94 -10.36
N ASP A 415 11.16 -14.71 -9.15
CA ASP A 415 11.13 -15.71 -8.11
C ASP A 415 10.34 -16.96 -8.52
N THR A 416 10.78 -18.11 -8.03
CA THR A 416 10.15 -19.41 -8.32
C THR A 416 9.71 -20.11 -7.04
N GLY A 417 9.04 -21.26 -7.18
CA GLY A 417 8.65 -22.10 -6.05
C GLY A 417 7.25 -21.82 -5.51
N LYS A 418 6.97 -22.42 -4.34
CA LYS A 418 5.62 -22.53 -3.75
C LYS A 418 5.53 -22.09 -2.29
N ASN A 419 6.65 -21.62 -1.73
CA ASN A 419 6.80 -21.37 -0.29
C ASN A 419 6.63 -19.88 0.04
N TRP A 420 5.70 -19.21 -0.65
CA TRP A 420 5.39 -17.80 -0.39
C TRP A 420 4.07 -17.70 0.37
N LEU A 421 4.01 -16.79 1.35
CA LEU A 421 2.83 -16.62 2.19
C LEU A 421 1.57 -16.33 1.37
N PHE A 422 1.69 -15.53 0.31
CA PHE A 422 0.59 -15.13 -0.58
C PHE A 422 0.64 -15.77 -1.98
N SER A 423 1.48 -16.79 -2.19
CA SER A 423 1.52 -17.50 -3.48
C SER A 423 2.01 -18.94 -3.34
N ASN A 424 1.17 -19.90 -3.74
CA ASN A 424 1.55 -21.31 -3.79
C ASN A 424 2.20 -21.72 -5.13
N ASN A 425 2.27 -20.80 -6.09
CA ASN A 425 2.88 -21.01 -7.39
C ASN A 425 3.37 -19.68 -7.95
N ALA A 426 4.66 -19.39 -7.76
CA ALA A 426 5.26 -18.16 -8.26
C ALA A 426 5.32 -18.06 -9.80
N SER A 427 5.02 -19.16 -10.52
CA SER A 427 4.97 -19.18 -11.99
C SER A 427 3.53 -19.28 -12.54
N ASP A 428 2.52 -19.00 -11.70
CA ASP A 428 1.12 -18.97 -12.15
C ASP A 428 0.90 -17.89 -13.21
N SER A 429 0.05 -18.16 -14.19
CA SER A 429 -0.40 -17.17 -15.18
C SER A 429 -1.59 -16.35 -14.66
N ILE A 430 -2.31 -16.85 -13.66
CA ILE A 430 -3.41 -16.16 -12.98
C ILE A 430 -2.89 -15.59 -11.66
N ILE A 431 -2.28 -14.41 -11.75
CA ILE A 431 -1.74 -13.66 -10.61
C ILE A 431 -2.61 -12.46 -10.29
N ASN A 432 -2.61 -12.03 -9.03
CA ASN A 432 -3.24 -10.79 -8.58
C ASN A 432 -4.71 -10.71 -9.03
N LYS A 433 -5.46 -11.82 -8.93
CA LYS A 433 -6.89 -11.86 -9.18
C LYS A 433 -7.64 -12.06 -7.86
N SER A 434 -8.58 -11.16 -7.59
CA SER A 434 -9.36 -11.22 -6.36
C SER A 434 -10.38 -12.37 -6.39
N HIS A 435 -10.33 -13.22 -5.37
CA HIS A 435 -11.27 -14.32 -5.18
C HIS A 435 -12.47 -13.96 -4.29
N MET A 436 -12.40 -12.85 -3.55
CA MET A 436 -13.39 -12.49 -2.53
C MET A 436 -13.43 -11.00 -2.24
N ILE A 437 -14.59 -10.54 -1.78
CA ILE A 437 -14.86 -9.14 -1.42
C ILE A 437 -15.64 -9.07 -0.11
N SER A 438 -15.47 -7.96 0.59
CA SER A 438 -16.37 -7.50 1.63
C SER A 438 -17.71 -7.07 1.02
N VAL A 439 -18.79 -7.31 1.76
CA VAL A 439 -20.15 -7.00 1.32
C VAL A 439 -20.54 -5.64 1.90
N ASN A 440 -20.62 -4.63 1.03
CA ASN A 440 -21.02 -3.26 1.39
C ASN A 440 -20.15 -2.60 2.49
N GLY A 441 -18.83 -2.83 2.48
CA GLY A 441 -17.94 -2.24 3.51
C GLY A 441 -18.20 -2.80 4.92
N THR A 442 -18.72 -4.02 5.01
CA THR A 442 -18.89 -4.75 6.27
C THR A 442 -17.90 -5.90 6.33
N ASP A 443 -17.65 -6.45 7.52
CA ASP A 443 -16.79 -7.63 7.67
C ASP A 443 -17.34 -8.89 7.00
N THR A 444 -18.58 -8.91 6.50
CA THR A 444 -19.13 -10.04 5.75
C THR A 444 -18.39 -10.22 4.43
N ILE A 445 -17.90 -11.43 4.14
CA ILE A 445 -17.14 -11.73 2.93
C ILE A 445 -17.96 -12.60 1.99
N ALA A 446 -17.93 -12.28 0.69
CA ALA A 446 -18.53 -13.07 -0.37
C ALA A 446 -17.49 -13.46 -1.43
N ALA A 447 -17.62 -14.66 -1.97
CA ALA A 447 -16.80 -15.13 -3.08
C ALA A 447 -17.10 -14.36 -4.37
N LYS A 448 -16.06 -14.10 -5.17
CA LYS A 448 -16.16 -13.63 -6.54
C LYS A 448 -16.20 -14.83 -7.49
N LYS A 449 -17.29 -15.02 -8.22
CA LYS A 449 -17.37 -16.05 -9.26
C LYS A 449 -16.27 -15.84 -10.32
N PRO A 450 -15.64 -16.92 -10.83
CA PRO A 450 -15.95 -18.33 -10.60
C PRO A 450 -15.32 -18.94 -9.32
N TYR A 451 -14.60 -18.15 -8.53
CA TYR A 451 -13.89 -18.61 -7.34
C TYR A 451 -14.82 -18.88 -6.14
N THR A 452 -14.27 -19.59 -5.16
CA THR A 452 -14.77 -19.67 -3.78
C THR A 452 -13.97 -18.72 -2.90
N ILE A 453 -14.38 -18.54 -1.64
CA ILE A 453 -13.57 -17.84 -0.64
C ILE A 453 -12.30 -18.67 -0.41
N SER A 454 -11.19 -18.20 -0.99
CA SER A 454 -9.93 -18.95 -1.09
C SER A 454 -8.75 -17.99 -1.31
N PRO A 455 -7.52 -18.41 -0.99
CA PRO A 455 -6.32 -17.64 -1.29
C PRO A 455 -6.15 -17.46 -2.81
N SER A 456 -5.67 -16.29 -3.22
CA SER A 456 -5.21 -16.02 -4.59
C SER A 456 -3.68 -16.11 -4.67
N ASN A 457 -3.14 -16.31 -5.88
CA ASN A 457 -1.70 -16.22 -6.11
C ASN A 457 -1.31 -14.77 -6.36
N THR A 458 -0.45 -14.23 -5.49
CA THR A 458 0.05 -12.85 -5.58
C THR A 458 1.46 -12.83 -6.16
N LEU A 459 1.76 -11.86 -7.03
CA LEU A 459 3.10 -11.56 -7.53
C LEU A 459 3.32 -10.06 -7.39
N LEU A 460 4.44 -9.65 -6.80
CA LEU A 460 4.85 -8.25 -6.82
C LEU A 460 5.43 -7.93 -8.20
N THR A 461 4.61 -7.35 -9.06
CA THR A 461 4.94 -7.17 -10.49
C THR A 461 5.99 -6.09 -10.74
N ILE A 462 6.18 -5.19 -9.77
CA ILE A 462 7.15 -4.09 -9.82
C ILE A 462 7.87 -4.00 -8.45
N PRO A 463 8.82 -4.91 -8.16
CA PRO A 463 9.38 -5.14 -6.82
C PRO A 463 9.94 -3.93 -6.06
N TRP A 464 10.37 -2.90 -6.78
CA TRP A 464 11.02 -1.71 -6.21
C TRP A 464 10.29 -0.42 -6.59
N GLY A 465 9.02 -0.52 -6.98
CA GLY A 465 8.20 0.63 -7.36
C GLY A 465 8.72 1.44 -8.54
N SER A 466 9.57 0.85 -9.38
CA SER A 466 10.15 1.46 -10.57
C SER A 466 9.83 0.63 -11.82
N ALA A 467 9.02 1.19 -12.73
CA ALA A 467 8.57 0.49 -13.92
C ALA A 467 9.75 0.08 -14.81
N LYS A 468 9.70 -1.14 -15.36
CA LYS A 468 10.77 -1.67 -16.19
C LYS A 468 11.08 -0.75 -17.38
N ASP A 469 12.37 -0.55 -17.65
CA ASP A 469 12.88 0.25 -18.77
C ASP A 469 12.38 1.71 -18.78
N SER A 470 11.92 2.24 -17.64
CA SER A 470 11.51 3.65 -17.50
C SER A 470 12.50 4.48 -16.67
N VAL A 471 12.36 5.80 -16.77
CA VAL A 471 12.95 6.79 -15.87
C VAL A 471 11.88 7.17 -14.86
N THR A 472 12.14 6.95 -13.56
CA THR A 472 11.12 7.05 -12.50
C THR A 472 11.30 8.26 -11.62
N ASN A 473 12.43 8.95 -11.73
CA ASN A 473 12.69 10.21 -11.05
C ASN A 473 13.76 11.01 -11.82
N PRO A 474 13.99 12.29 -11.48
CA PRO A 474 14.98 13.12 -12.17
C PRO A 474 16.45 12.73 -11.93
N GLU A 475 16.76 12.03 -10.83
CA GLU A 475 18.12 11.69 -10.43
C GLU A 475 18.62 10.41 -11.13
N ASP A 476 17.79 9.38 -11.19
CA ASP A 476 18.09 8.09 -11.80
C ASP A 476 17.84 8.07 -13.30
N LYS A 477 18.82 7.59 -14.08
CA LYS A 477 18.70 7.49 -15.54
C LYS A 477 18.02 6.21 -16.04
N SER A 478 17.64 5.30 -15.15
CA SER A 478 16.96 4.05 -15.49
C SER A 478 16.30 3.42 -14.25
N SER A 479 15.32 2.56 -14.46
CA SER A 479 14.74 1.73 -13.40
C SER A 479 15.76 0.85 -12.69
N ALA A 480 16.80 0.36 -13.39
CA ALA A 480 17.88 -0.38 -12.74
C ALA A 480 18.66 0.49 -11.74
N ALA A 481 18.93 1.76 -12.07
CA ALA A 481 19.59 2.70 -11.15
C ALA A 481 18.71 2.97 -9.93
N SER A 482 17.43 3.28 -10.14
CA SER A 482 16.46 3.50 -9.05
C SER A 482 16.31 2.28 -8.13
N ASN A 483 16.19 1.08 -8.70
CA ASN A 483 16.16 -0.16 -7.91
C ASN A 483 17.45 -0.32 -7.08
N SER A 484 18.60 0.09 -7.61
CA SER A 484 19.89 -0.04 -6.92
C SER A 484 19.96 0.81 -5.66
N GLU A 485 19.35 2.00 -5.66
CA GLU A 485 19.28 2.85 -4.46
C GLU A 485 18.53 2.15 -3.32
N VAL A 486 17.35 1.59 -3.61
CA VAL A 486 16.53 0.87 -2.62
C VAL A 486 17.23 -0.40 -2.14
N ILE A 487 17.79 -1.20 -3.06
CA ILE A 487 18.51 -2.44 -2.72
C ILE A 487 19.76 -2.14 -1.88
N SER A 488 20.54 -1.12 -2.24
CA SER A 488 21.75 -0.74 -1.49
C SER A 488 21.44 -0.18 -0.10
N MET A 489 20.33 0.57 0.05
CA MET A 489 19.82 0.98 1.35
C MET A 489 19.46 -0.22 2.22
N ASN A 490 18.62 -1.13 1.73
CA ASN A 490 18.23 -2.35 2.44
C ASN A 490 19.45 -3.20 2.87
N ASN A 491 20.42 -3.38 1.98
CA ASN A 491 21.67 -4.10 2.29
C ASN A 491 22.46 -3.40 3.40
N THR A 492 22.50 -2.07 3.39
CA THR A 492 23.18 -1.28 4.41
C THR A 492 22.51 -1.43 5.78
N ILE A 493 21.18 -1.28 5.84
CA ILE A 493 20.41 -1.42 7.09
C ILE A 493 20.54 -2.85 7.64
N TYR A 494 20.36 -3.86 6.78
CA TYR A 494 20.51 -5.26 7.17
C TYR A 494 21.89 -5.55 7.78
N LYS A 495 22.95 -5.02 7.16
CA LYS A 495 24.34 -5.17 7.63
C LYS A 495 24.56 -4.55 9.01
N TYR A 496 23.95 -3.41 9.30
CA TYR A 496 24.18 -2.70 10.56
C TYR A 496 23.24 -3.12 11.70
N LEU A 497 22.09 -3.70 11.40
CA LEU A 497 21.24 -4.30 12.44
C LEU A 497 22.00 -5.44 13.17
N VAL A 498 21.93 -5.42 14.49
CA VAL A 498 22.77 -6.28 15.34
C VAL A 498 22.07 -7.61 15.63
N GLY A 499 22.81 -8.72 15.51
CA GLY A 499 22.34 -10.04 15.92
C GLY A 499 21.06 -10.47 15.19
N THR A 500 20.09 -10.97 15.95
CA THR A 500 18.77 -11.44 15.47
C THR A 500 17.70 -10.35 15.61
N ASP A 501 18.05 -9.11 15.32
CA ASP A 501 17.09 -8.00 15.30
C ASP A 501 15.91 -8.34 14.37
N ILE A 502 14.68 -8.27 14.89
CA ILE A 502 13.47 -8.68 14.17
C ILE A 502 13.25 -7.87 12.89
N ARG A 503 13.75 -6.64 12.88
CA ARG A 503 13.60 -5.69 11.77
C ARG A 503 14.42 -6.10 10.54
N LYS A 504 15.36 -7.06 10.68
CA LYS A 504 16.06 -7.68 9.55
C LYS A 504 15.14 -8.47 8.60
N ASN A 505 13.94 -8.83 9.07
CA ASN A 505 12.97 -9.59 8.30
C ASN A 505 12.03 -8.69 7.48
N TYR A 506 12.30 -7.40 7.37
CA TYR A 506 11.51 -6.43 6.62
C TYR A 506 12.38 -5.69 5.62
N LEU A 507 11.84 -5.42 4.44
CA LEU A 507 12.49 -4.65 3.40
C LEU A 507 11.72 -3.36 3.12
N LEU A 508 12.45 -2.27 2.92
CA LEU A 508 11.95 -1.11 2.20
C LEU A 508 11.71 -1.52 0.74
N ILE A 509 10.47 -1.43 0.29
CA ILE A 509 10.09 -1.65 -1.12
C ILE A 509 10.34 -0.37 -1.92
N GLY A 510 10.18 0.80 -1.29
CA GLY A 510 10.45 2.09 -1.90
C GLY A 510 9.81 3.25 -1.15
N ALA A 511 10.03 4.45 -1.67
CA ALA A 511 9.36 5.67 -1.21
C ALA A 511 9.02 6.59 -2.40
N THR A 512 7.88 7.26 -2.33
CA THR A 512 7.44 8.22 -3.33
C THR A 512 7.03 9.56 -2.71
N TRP A 513 7.31 10.64 -3.44
CA TRP A 513 7.04 12.04 -3.09
C TRP A 513 6.91 12.87 -4.37
N THR A 514 6.68 14.18 -4.27
CA THR A 514 6.66 15.06 -5.45
C THR A 514 7.87 15.98 -5.49
N SER A 515 8.29 16.38 -6.69
CA SER A 515 9.40 17.34 -6.83
C SER A 515 9.05 18.68 -6.16
N GLY A 516 9.91 19.13 -5.24
CA GLY A 516 9.76 20.41 -4.54
C GLY A 516 8.56 20.52 -3.60
N GLY A 517 7.89 19.41 -3.27
CA GLY A 517 6.71 19.42 -2.41
C GLY A 517 5.44 19.94 -3.10
N ALA A 518 5.37 19.76 -4.42
CA ALA A 518 4.25 20.19 -5.22
C ALA A 518 2.95 19.43 -4.86
N PRO A 519 1.77 20.05 -5.05
CA PRO A 519 0.51 19.33 -4.97
C PRO A 519 0.50 18.11 -5.90
N PRO A 520 0.18 16.89 -5.41
CA PRO A 520 0.14 15.71 -6.26
C PRO A 520 -0.90 15.83 -7.37
N ASN A 521 -0.54 15.40 -8.58
CA ASN A 521 -1.38 15.51 -9.78
C ASN A 521 -1.98 14.18 -10.25
N GLY A 522 -1.74 13.09 -9.53
CA GLY A 522 -2.25 11.76 -9.85
C GLY A 522 -1.39 10.93 -10.80
N ASN A 523 -0.42 11.55 -11.47
CA ASN A 523 0.44 10.90 -12.46
C ASN A 523 1.79 10.49 -11.87
N SER A 524 2.51 9.66 -12.62
CA SER A 524 3.82 9.14 -12.25
C SER A 524 4.91 9.69 -13.19
N TYR A 525 6.09 9.98 -12.63
CA TYR A 525 7.22 10.46 -13.40
C TYR A 525 7.68 9.42 -14.44
N GLY A 526 8.13 9.92 -15.58
CA GLY A 526 8.54 9.14 -16.74
C GLY A 526 7.52 9.28 -17.87
N SER A 527 6.26 8.95 -17.61
CA SER A 527 5.14 9.21 -18.54
C SER A 527 4.69 10.68 -18.54
N ASP A 528 4.89 11.37 -17.43
CA ASP A 528 4.58 12.78 -17.22
C ASP A 528 5.77 13.41 -16.46
N THR A 529 6.11 14.65 -16.77
CA THR A 529 7.21 15.40 -16.12
C THR A 529 6.74 16.73 -15.55
N THR A 530 5.43 16.96 -15.50
CA THR A 530 4.83 18.16 -14.91
C THR A 530 4.99 18.18 -13.38
N ALA A 531 4.85 19.36 -12.78
CA ALA A 531 4.89 19.48 -11.32
C ALA A 531 3.76 18.65 -10.67
N GLY A 532 4.07 17.97 -9.56
CA GLY A 532 3.12 17.14 -8.82
C GLY A 532 3.08 15.68 -9.22
N VAL A 533 3.87 15.24 -10.21
CA VAL A 533 4.01 13.81 -10.50
C VAL A 533 4.74 13.09 -9.35
N ALA A 534 4.38 11.82 -9.14
CA ALA A 534 5.09 10.93 -8.23
C ALA A 534 6.53 10.69 -8.73
N ILE A 535 7.53 10.95 -7.89
CA ILE A 535 8.96 10.66 -8.11
C ILE A 535 9.48 9.70 -7.02
N GLY A 536 10.79 9.44 -7.01
CA GLY A 536 11.42 8.37 -6.23
C GLY A 536 11.16 7.01 -6.88
N THR A 537 10.49 6.12 -6.16
CA THR A 537 9.89 4.90 -6.73
C THR A 537 8.48 5.24 -7.24
N SER A 538 8.40 5.80 -8.45
CA SER A 538 7.22 6.51 -8.95
C SER A 538 5.96 5.67 -9.19
N VAL A 539 6.05 4.33 -9.15
CA VAL A 539 4.90 3.42 -9.30
C VAL A 539 4.82 2.41 -8.14
N LEU A 540 5.18 2.88 -6.95
CA LEU A 540 5.21 2.11 -5.71
C LEU A 540 3.86 1.49 -5.36
N ALA A 541 3.90 0.23 -4.93
CA ALA A 541 2.73 -0.54 -4.50
C ALA A 541 3.15 -1.60 -3.47
N ASN A 542 2.29 -1.88 -2.49
CA ASN A 542 2.48 -2.98 -1.53
C ASN A 542 1.73 -4.24 -1.99
N SER A 543 2.34 -5.41 -1.87
CA SER A 543 1.77 -6.70 -2.27
C SER A 543 0.52 -7.13 -1.49
N THR A 544 0.29 -6.55 -0.30
CA THR A 544 -0.84 -6.89 0.58
C THR A 544 -1.94 -5.82 0.64
N MET A 545 -1.65 -4.60 0.20
CA MET A 545 -2.62 -3.48 0.17
C MET A 545 -3.01 -3.05 -1.25
N GLU A 546 -2.06 -3.12 -2.19
CA GLU A 546 -2.22 -2.82 -3.62
C GLU A 546 -2.21 -4.06 -4.51
N THR A 547 -2.36 -5.25 -3.92
CA THR A 547 -2.37 -6.57 -4.59
C THR A 547 -3.00 -6.54 -5.99
N TYR A 548 -4.20 -5.97 -6.10
CA TYR A 548 -5.00 -5.98 -7.33
C TYR A 548 -5.01 -4.63 -8.07
N PHE A 549 -4.09 -3.72 -7.75
CA PHE A 549 -4.02 -2.36 -8.31
C PHE A 549 -2.64 -1.98 -8.86
N MET A 550 -1.61 -2.81 -8.64
CA MET A 550 -0.27 -2.62 -9.21
C MET A 550 -0.32 -2.28 -10.71
N SER A 551 0.43 -1.27 -11.12
CA SER A 551 0.47 -0.79 -12.50
C SER A 551 1.80 -0.12 -12.79
N PRO A 552 2.34 -0.19 -14.02
CA PRO A 552 3.50 0.59 -14.42
C PRO A 552 3.19 2.09 -14.60
N THR A 553 1.98 2.53 -14.28
CA THR A 553 1.50 3.92 -14.46
C THR A 553 0.86 4.50 -13.19
N HIS A 554 0.65 3.70 -12.15
CA HIS A 554 -0.07 4.10 -10.95
C HIS A 554 0.87 4.17 -9.76
N SER A 555 0.60 5.13 -8.89
CA SER A 555 1.30 5.36 -7.64
C SER A 555 0.31 5.58 -6.51
N CYS A 556 0.80 5.84 -5.30
CA CYS A 556 -0.02 6.33 -4.19
C CYS A 556 -0.82 7.58 -4.61
N PHE A 557 -0.18 8.53 -5.30
CA PHE A 557 -0.79 9.79 -5.69
C PHE A 557 -1.91 9.66 -6.71
N THR A 558 -2.01 8.54 -7.43
CA THR A 558 -3.16 8.27 -8.31
C THR A 558 -4.49 8.36 -7.57
N CYS A 559 -4.52 7.99 -6.29
CA CYS A 559 -5.70 8.15 -5.43
C CYS A 559 -5.55 9.35 -4.46
N HIS A 560 -4.32 9.68 -4.08
CA HIS A 560 -3.99 10.76 -3.15
C HIS A 560 -3.68 12.07 -3.88
N SER A 561 -4.64 12.49 -4.72
CA SER A 561 -4.64 13.76 -5.44
C SER A 561 -6.06 14.28 -5.54
N GLY A 562 -6.25 15.60 -5.52
CA GLY A 562 -7.55 16.21 -5.84
C GLY A 562 -7.77 16.26 -7.36
N SER A 563 -9.02 16.45 -7.79
CA SER A 563 -9.32 16.70 -9.23
C SER A 563 -8.57 17.91 -9.78
N THR A 564 -8.27 18.86 -8.90
CA THR A 564 -7.29 19.92 -9.08
C THR A 564 -6.20 19.64 -8.05
N PRO A 565 -4.92 19.59 -8.45
CA PRO A 565 -3.84 19.33 -7.50
C PRO A 565 -3.87 20.33 -6.34
N THR A 566 -4.03 19.86 -5.11
CA THR A 566 -3.96 20.68 -3.89
C THR A 566 -3.10 20.02 -2.82
N LEU A 567 -2.65 20.81 -1.84
CA LEU A 567 -1.97 20.33 -0.64
C LEU A 567 -2.91 20.21 0.55
N ILE A 568 -4.21 20.42 0.35
CA ILE A 568 -5.19 20.37 1.44
C ILE A 568 -5.16 18.95 2.03
N PRO A 569 -5.01 18.79 3.35
CA PRO A 569 -4.87 17.47 3.98
C PRO A 569 -5.99 16.48 3.64
N GLY A 570 -7.20 16.97 3.35
CA GLY A 570 -8.35 16.14 2.95
C GLY A 570 -8.29 15.57 1.53
N ASP A 571 -7.39 16.05 0.67
CA ASP A 571 -7.14 15.53 -0.67
C ASP A 571 -5.94 14.56 -0.66
N ILE A 572 -5.03 14.73 0.31
CA ILE A 572 -3.85 13.89 0.53
C ILE A 572 -4.18 12.67 1.39
N SER A 573 -5.02 12.82 2.43
CA SER A 573 -5.41 11.72 3.33
C SER A 573 -6.91 11.45 3.27
N HIS A 574 -7.27 10.21 2.90
CA HIS A 574 -8.67 9.78 2.82
C HIS A 574 -9.37 9.78 4.19
N ILE A 575 -8.63 9.66 5.30
CA ILE A 575 -9.23 9.67 6.64
C ILE A 575 -9.41 11.09 7.19
N TYR A 576 -8.55 12.05 6.80
CA TYR A 576 -8.47 13.38 7.43
C TYR A 576 -9.83 14.09 7.53
N SER A 577 -10.60 14.08 6.45
CA SER A 577 -11.87 14.80 6.41
C SER A 577 -12.93 14.21 7.33
N GLY A 578 -12.96 12.87 7.47
CA GLY A 578 -13.88 12.17 8.36
C GLY A 578 -13.50 12.26 9.85
N LEU A 579 -12.22 12.51 10.16
CA LEU A 579 -11.75 12.54 11.55
C LEU A 579 -12.33 13.72 12.36
N VAL A 580 -12.96 13.44 13.49
CA VAL A 580 -13.34 14.51 14.42
C VAL A 580 -12.12 15.06 15.16
N PRO A 581 -12.07 16.38 15.43
CA PRO A 581 -11.08 16.95 16.34
C PRO A 581 -11.12 16.25 17.70
N LEU A 582 -9.99 16.18 18.39
CA LEU A 582 -9.96 15.72 19.78
C LEU A 582 -10.86 16.65 20.62
N ILE A 583 -11.96 16.10 21.13
CA ILE A 583 -12.89 16.87 21.95
C ILE A 583 -12.25 17.02 23.33
N ASN A 584 -11.90 18.26 23.68
CA ASN A 584 -11.46 18.56 25.03
C ASN A 584 -12.61 18.24 26.00
N SER A 585 -12.42 17.29 26.90
CA SER A 585 -13.40 16.92 27.95
C SER A 585 -13.80 18.11 28.82
N TYR A 586 -12.99 19.18 28.82
CA TYR A 586 -13.32 20.48 29.39
C TYR A 586 -14.49 21.21 28.69
N ASN A 587 -14.60 21.10 27.36
CA ASN A 587 -15.69 21.72 26.59
C ASN A 587 -17.02 20.97 26.76
N LEU A 588 -16.98 19.64 26.92
CA LEU A 588 -18.16 18.84 27.27
C LEU A 588 -18.69 19.20 28.66
N ARG A 589 -17.81 19.40 29.65
CA ARG A 589 -18.21 19.87 30.99
C ARG A 589 -18.80 21.28 31.01
N LYS A 590 -18.42 22.16 30.07
CA LYS A 590 -19.00 23.50 29.93
C LYS A 590 -20.34 23.50 29.18
N LYS A 591 -20.52 22.61 28.19
CA LYS A 591 -21.80 22.42 27.49
C LYS A 591 -22.87 21.78 28.38
N ASN A 592 -22.49 20.89 29.30
CA ASN A 592 -23.41 20.31 30.28
C ASN A 592 -23.63 21.20 31.53
N LYS A 593 -23.04 22.41 31.56
CA LYS A 593 -23.21 23.41 32.62
C LYS A 593 -23.89 24.71 32.12
N LYS A 594 -24.37 24.71 30.88
CA LYS A 594 -25.33 25.68 30.33
C LYS A 594 -26.59 24.91 29.98
#